data_AF-Q46CP8-F1
#
_entry.id   AF-Q46CP8-F1
#
_cell.length_a   1.000
_cell.length_b   1.000
_cell.length_c   1.000
_cell.angle_alpha   90.00
_cell.angle_beta   90.00
_cell.angle_gamma   90.00
#
_symmetry.space_group_name_H-M   'P 1'
#
loop_
_entity.id
_entity.type
_entity.pdbx_description
1 polymer ?
#
loop_
_entity_poly.entity_id
_entity_poly.type
_entity_poly.pdbx_seq_one_letter_code
_entity_poly.pdbx_strand_id
1 'polypeptide(L)'
;MKSHLSNVKSNLAYSSGNGTDEKTIDVNEKIKLLEAEMAEIANASSQEELLVVIRSVRGVWNNAEKTSLSSVGKTVSEKIGEFIEKSENLSEKLETKIDNLNETGVNTTDLDNKLASYNFYINSAKENKEAADAIYSGENVTKTDMEKANGYLRRSLRDIDTVNDIIRQILNELKKYETENGNKIGVEDNQKTALNNTENITGTNFSGGNSSINTDNPESGDNVSYGKEKSHSSGNGTGNLTNKLQN
;
A
#
# COMPACT_ATOMS: atom_id res chain seq x y z
N MET A 1 18.18 13.58 -4.43
CA MET A 1 18.18 12.72 -5.64
C MET A 1 18.76 11.34 -5.36
N LYS A 2 20.09 11.16 -5.21
CA LYS A 2 20.70 9.83 -4.98
C LYS A 2 20.13 9.10 -3.75
N SER A 3 20.07 9.76 -2.59
CA SER A 3 19.51 9.17 -1.37
C SER A 3 18.07 8.66 -1.55
N HIS A 4 17.22 9.36 -2.31
CA HIS A 4 15.86 8.91 -2.58
C HIS A 4 15.84 7.59 -3.37
N LEU A 5 16.60 7.50 -4.46
CA LEU A 5 16.67 6.29 -5.29
C LEU A 5 17.32 5.12 -4.52
N SER A 6 18.34 5.39 -3.70
CA SER A 6 18.95 4.38 -2.84
C SER A 6 17.96 3.83 -1.82
N ASN A 7 17.12 4.68 -1.23
CA ASN A 7 16.06 4.24 -0.31
C ASN A 7 15.03 3.38 -1.04
N VAL A 8 14.61 3.77 -2.25
CA VAL A 8 13.68 2.96 -3.04
C VAL A 8 14.28 1.60 -3.40
N LYS A 9 15.54 1.56 -3.86
CA LYS A 9 16.26 0.31 -4.12
C LYS A 9 16.28 -0.59 -2.89
N SER A 10 16.59 -0.04 -1.71
CA SER A 10 16.61 -0.79 -0.46
C SER A 10 15.23 -1.36 -0.13
N ASN A 11 14.18 -0.53 -0.24
CA ASN A 11 12.82 -0.95 0.05
C ASN A 11 12.31 -2.03 -0.91
N LEU A 12 12.66 -1.93 -2.20
CA LEU A 12 12.40 -2.97 -3.18
C LEU A 12 13.11 -4.25 -2.76
N ALA A 13 14.41 -4.23 -2.51
CA ALA A 13 15.18 -5.42 -2.12
C ALA A 13 14.64 -6.14 -0.86
N TYR A 14 14.03 -5.42 0.08
CA TYR A 14 13.38 -6.00 1.25
C TYR A 14 11.94 -6.46 1.03
N SER A 15 11.32 -6.08 -0.09
CA SER A 15 9.96 -6.48 -0.41
C SER A 15 9.92 -7.93 -0.92
N SER A 16 8.88 -8.67 -0.56
CA SER A 16 8.68 -10.05 -0.98
C SER A 16 7.83 -10.20 -2.24
N GLY A 17 7.74 -9.16 -3.07
CA GLY A 17 6.96 -9.16 -4.32
C GLY A 17 7.62 -9.98 -5.42
N ASN A 18 6.85 -10.38 -6.42
CA ASN A 18 7.39 -11.07 -7.59
C ASN A 18 8.21 -10.10 -8.48
N GLY A 19 9.24 -10.57 -9.17
CA GLY A 19 10.09 -9.71 -10.02
C GLY A 19 10.78 -8.55 -9.30
N THR A 20 10.86 -8.60 -7.96
CA THR A 20 11.48 -7.56 -7.14
C THR A 20 12.98 -7.43 -7.43
N ASP A 21 13.65 -8.54 -7.74
CA ASP A 21 15.07 -8.54 -8.10
C ASP A 21 15.32 -7.77 -9.39
N GLU A 22 14.53 -8.01 -10.44
CA GLU A 22 14.61 -7.30 -11.72
C GLU A 22 14.34 -5.80 -11.54
N LYS A 23 13.28 -5.44 -10.81
CA LYS A 23 12.96 -4.04 -10.48
C LYS A 23 14.08 -3.34 -9.67
N THR A 24 14.74 -4.08 -8.79
CA THR A 24 15.87 -3.58 -7.99
C THR A 24 17.10 -3.35 -8.89
N ILE A 25 17.34 -4.24 -9.86
CA ILE A 25 18.38 -4.08 -10.88
C ILE A 25 18.11 -2.83 -11.72
N ASP A 26 16.90 -2.65 -12.24
CA ASP A 26 16.52 -1.48 -13.04
C ASP A 26 16.79 -0.16 -12.31
N VAL A 27 16.33 -0.04 -11.06
CA VAL A 27 16.57 1.16 -10.24
C VAL A 27 18.07 1.37 -9.98
N ASN A 28 18.83 0.29 -9.77
CA ASN A 28 20.27 0.36 -9.56
C ASN A 28 21.02 0.83 -10.82
N GLU A 29 20.59 0.42 -12.01
CA GLU A 29 21.14 0.91 -13.28
C GLU A 29 20.88 2.41 -13.46
N LYS A 30 19.68 2.89 -13.12
CA LYS A 30 19.36 4.33 -13.15
C LYS A 30 20.19 5.14 -12.16
N ILE A 31 20.48 4.60 -10.98
CA ILE A 31 21.41 5.22 -10.02
C ILE A 31 22.79 5.37 -10.66
N LYS A 32 23.35 4.31 -11.24
CA LYS A 32 24.67 4.35 -11.88
C LYS A 32 24.74 5.38 -13.01
N LEU A 33 23.72 5.45 -13.87
CA LEU A 33 23.64 6.44 -14.94
C LEU A 33 23.61 7.88 -14.39
N LEU A 34 22.82 8.12 -13.34
CA LEU A 34 22.76 9.42 -12.69
C LEU A 34 24.11 9.80 -12.04
N GLU A 35 24.81 8.82 -11.47
CA GLU A 35 26.13 9.04 -10.89
C GLU A 35 27.19 9.42 -11.92
N ALA A 36 27.20 8.75 -13.07
CA ALA A 36 28.09 9.07 -14.17
C ALA A 36 27.83 10.49 -14.71
N GLU A 37 26.56 10.83 -14.97
CA GLU A 37 26.22 12.14 -15.52
C GLU A 37 26.51 13.29 -14.53
N MET A 38 26.33 13.05 -13.24
CA MET A 38 26.69 14.03 -12.21
C MET A 38 28.21 14.27 -12.11
N ALA A 39 29.04 13.28 -12.47
CA ALA A 39 30.49 13.45 -12.45
C ALA A 39 30.96 14.42 -13.55
N GLU A 40 30.26 14.47 -14.69
CA GLU A 40 30.57 15.39 -15.79
C GLU A 40 30.37 16.87 -15.42
N ILE A 41 29.63 17.17 -14.35
CA ILE A 41 29.48 18.56 -13.85
C ILE A 41 30.84 19.13 -13.48
N ALA A 42 31.73 18.32 -12.89
CA ALA A 42 33.06 18.75 -12.48
C ALA A 42 34.02 18.92 -13.68
N ASN A 43 33.69 18.35 -14.84
CA ASN A 43 34.51 18.39 -16.05
C ASN A 43 34.12 19.52 -17.01
N ALA A 44 32.99 20.19 -16.78
CA ALA A 44 32.52 21.29 -17.62
C ALA A 44 33.53 22.46 -17.60
N SER A 45 34.02 22.83 -18.78
CA SER A 45 35.08 23.85 -18.94
C SER A 45 34.51 25.23 -19.28
N SER A 46 33.20 25.33 -19.53
CA SER A 46 32.49 26.57 -19.82
C SER A 46 31.09 26.60 -19.22
N GLN A 47 30.49 27.79 -19.18
CA GLN A 47 29.11 27.96 -18.74
C GLN A 47 28.13 27.26 -19.68
N GLU A 48 28.38 27.31 -20.99
CA GLU A 48 27.59 26.63 -22.01
C GLU A 48 27.62 25.11 -21.83
N GLU A 49 28.81 24.53 -21.61
CA GLU A 49 28.96 23.10 -21.31
C GLU A 49 28.28 22.71 -20.01
N LEU A 50 28.42 23.53 -18.96
CA LEU A 50 27.75 23.30 -17.69
C LEU A 50 26.21 23.26 -17.86
N LEU A 51 25.64 24.14 -18.67
CA LEU A 51 24.20 24.14 -18.95
C LEU A 51 23.75 22.89 -19.71
N VAL A 52 24.57 22.37 -20.63
CA VAL A 52 24.30 21.12 -21.35
C VAL A 52 24.30 19.93 -20.37
N VAL A 53 25.33 19.82 -19.53
CA VAL A 53 25.42 18.76 -18.51
C VAL A 53 24.26 18.82 -17.53
N ILE A 54 23.89 20.01 -17.02
CA ILE A 54 22.75 20.15 -16.10
C ILE A 54 21.43 19.68 -16.74
N ARG A 55 21.20 19.98 -18.02
CA ARG A 55 20.00 19.51 -18.73
C ARG A 55 20.00 17.99 -18.87
N SER A 56 21.15 17.40 -19.16
CA SER A 56 21.33 15.95 -19.25
C SER A 56 21.07 15.26 -17.91
N VAL A 57 21.69 15.74 -16.82
CA VAL A 57 21.45 15.26 -15.44
C VAL A 57 19.96 15.30 -15.10
N ARG A 58 19.28 16.40 -15.44
CA ARG A 58 17.83 16.52 -15.22
C ARG A 58 17.03 15.47 -16.00
N GLY A 59 17.42 15.19 -17.25
CA GLY A 59 16.81 14.13 -18.07
C GLY A 59 16.98 12.76 -17.45
N VAL A 60 18.20 12.41 -17.03
CA VAL A 60 18.51 11.15 -16.36
C VAL A 60 17.77 11.02 -15.03
N TRP A 61 17.71 12.09 -14.24
CA TRP A 61 16.94 12.13 -12.99
C TRP A 61 15.46 11.84 -13.22
N ASN A 62 14.82 12.53 -14.18
CA ASN A 62 13.40 12.32 -14.47
C ASN A 62 13.12 10.87 -14.90
N ASN A 63 14.01 10.28 -15.69
CA ASN A 63 13.91 8.87 -16.08
C ASN A 63 14.05 7.94 -14.87
N ALA A 64 15.04 8.18 -14.01
CA ALA A 64 15.27 7.42 -12.79
C ALA A 64 14.10 7.50 -11.81
N GLU A 65 13.54 8.70 -11.60
CA GLU A 65 12.37 8.94 -10.76
C GLU A 65 11.15 8.17 -11.30
N LYS A 66 10.92 8.18 -12.62
CA LYS A 66 9.84 7.43 -13.26
C LYS A 66 9.99 5.91 -13.07
N THR A 67 11.18 5.37 -13.33
CA THR A 67 11.47 3.93 -13.14
C THR A 67 11.24 3.53 -11.68
N SER A 68 11.77 4.32 -10.74
CA SER A 68 11.62 4.11 -9.30
C SER A 68 10.14 4.05 -8.87
N LEU A 69 9.34 5.04 -9.28
CA LEU A 69 7.90 5.08 -8.95
C LEU A 69 7.13 3.91 -9.55
N SER A 70 7.42 3.54 -10.80
CA SER A 70 6.77 2.40 -11.45
C SER A 70 7.13 1.08 -10.79
N SER A 71 8.40 0.86 -10.46
CA SER A 71 8.86 -0.36 -9.79
C SER A 71 8.15 -0.58 -8.46
N VAL A 72 8.08 0.46 -7.61
CA VAL A 72 7.37 0.38 -6.32
C VAL A 72 5.87 0.12 -6.53
N GLY A 73 5.25 0.85 -7.45
CA GLY A 73 3.84 0.69 -7.77
C GLY A 73 3.48 -0.72 -8.24
N LYS A 74 4.27 -1.29 -9.15
CA LYS A 74 4.10 -2.66 -9.65
C LYS A 74 4.23 -3.71 -8.54
N THR A 75 5.22 -3.56 -7.65
CA THR A 75 5.37 -4.46 -6.49
C THR A 75 4.15 -4.44 -5.57
N VAL A 76 3.57 -3.26 -5.31
CA VAL A 76 2.32 -3.16 -4.53
C VAL A 76 1.15 -3.79 -5.28
N SER A 77 1.01 -3.51 -6.58
CA SER A 77 -0.03 -4.08 -7.43
C SER A 77 -0.03 -5.61 -7.43
N GLU A 78 1.15 -6.23 -7.53
CA GLU A 78 1.29 -7.69 -7.47
C GLU A 78 0.83 -8.26 -6.14
N LYS A 79 1.18 -7.62 -5.01
CA LYS A 79 0.72 -8.07 -3.69
C LYS A 79 -0.80 -7.95 -3.52
N ILE A 80 -1.39 -6.91 -4.08
CA ILE A 80 -2.85 -6.77 -4.16
C ILE A 80 -3.43 -7.92 -5.01
N GLY A 81 -2.81 -8.27 -6.13
CA GLY A 81 -3.19 -9.41 -6.96
C GLY A 81 -3.19 -10.74 -6.20
N GLU A 82 -2.10 -11.04 -5.47
CA GLU A 82 -2.01 -12.24 -4.62
C GLU A 82 -3.12 -12.27 -3.55
N PHE A 83 -3.48 -11.12 -2.98
CA PHE A 83 -4.57 -11.02 -2.01
C PHE A 83 -5.93 -11.27 -2.67
N ILE A 84 -6.21 -10.67 -3.83
CA ILE A 84 -7.45 -10.85 -4.58
C ILE A 84 -7.66 -12.33 -4.92
N GLU A 85 -6.65 -13.00 -5.48
CA GLU A 85 -6.73 -14.42 -5.84
C GLU A 85 -7.08 -15.29 -4.63
N LYS A 86 -6.42 -15.06 -3.49
CA LYS A 86 -6.74 -15.79 -2.24
C LYS A 86 -8.15 -15.48 -1.75
N SER A 87 -8.61 -14.25 -1.94
CA SER A 87 -9.91 -13.79 -1.48
C SER A 87 -11.06 -14.33 -2.34
N GLU A 88 -10.87 -14.43 -3.66
CA GLU A 88 -11.79 -15.08 -4.60
C GLU A 88 -11.95 -16.57 -4.24
N ASN A 89 -10.83 -17.29 -4.05
CA ASN A 89 -10.86 -18.69 -3.60
C ASN A 89 -11.55 -18.87 -2.23
N LEU A 90 -11.44 -17.88 -1.34
CA LEU A 90 -12.11 -17.90 -0.05
C LEU A 90 -13.62 -17.62 -0.18
N SER A 91 -14.04 -16.77 -1.12
CA SER A 91 -15.46 -16.55 -1.43
C SER A 91 -16.15 -17.86 -1.76
N GLU A 92 -15.59 -18.66 -2.68
CA GLU A 92 -16.19 -19.92 -3.11
C GLU A 92 -16.40 -20.89 -1.94
N LYS A 93 -15.42 -20.94 -1.02
CA LYS A 93 -15.51 -21.76 0.19
C LYS A 93 -16.57 -21.25 1.17
N LEU A 94 -16.71 -19.93 1.29
CA LEU A 94 -17.73 -19.32 2.13
C LEU A 94 -19.12 -19.54 1.57
N GLU A 95 -19.30 -19.38 0.25
CA GLU A 95 -20.55 -19.65 -0.46
C GLU A 95 -21.00 -21.09 -0.22
N THR A 96 -20.13 -22.06 -0.48
CA THR A 96 -20.40 -23.48 -0.20
C THR A 96 -20.82 -23.71 1.25
N LYS A 97 -20.14 -23.07 2.21
CA LYS A 97 -20.46 -23.24 3.64
C LYS A 97 -21.80 -22.61 4.02
N ILE A 98 -22.13 -21.47 3.43
CA ILE A 98 -23.40 -20.78 3.65
C ILE A 98 -24.56 -21.58 3.04
N ASP A 99 -24.39 -22.10 1.81
CA ASP A 99 -25.37 -22.97 1.16
C ASP A 99 -25.69 -24.20 2.01
N ASN A 100 -24.66 -24.87 2.54
CA ASN A 100 -24.85 -26.02 3.44
C ASN A 100 -25.65 -25.65 4.70
N LEU A 101 -25.43 -24.46 5.28
CA LEU A 101 -26.21 -24.00 6.43
C LEU A 101 -27.68 -23.77 6.04
N ASN A 102 -27.90 -23.13 4.89
CA ASN A 102 -29.24 -22.86 4.38
C ASN A 102 -30.03 -24.16 4.11
N GLU A 103 -29.38 -25.20 3.56
CA GLU A 103 -29.96 -26.53 3.36
C GLU A 103 -30.39 -27.20 4.68
N THR A 104 -29.70 -26.91 5.80
CA THR A 104 -30.11 -27.37 7.14
C THR A 104 -31.25 -26.56 7.76
N GLY A 105 -31.81 -25.59 7.03
CA GLY A 105 -32.91 -24.73 7.48
C GLY A 105 -32.48 -23.55 8.35
N VAL A 106 -31.17 -23.26 8.43
CA VAL A 106 -30.66 -22.06 9.09
C VAL A 106 -30.94 -20.85 8.20
N ASN A 107 -31.46 -19.77 8.77
CA ASN A 107 -31.60 -18.51 8.04
C ASN A 107 -30.21 -17.87 7.85
N THR A 108 -29.73 -17.85 6.61
CA THR A 108 -28.41 -17.33 6.22
C THR A 108 -28.43 -15.91 5.66
N THR A 109 -29.57 -15.21 5.68
CA THR A 109 -29.73 -13.91 5.00
C THR A 109 -28.64 -12.87 5.33
N ASP A 110 -28.17 -12.78 6.59
CA ASP A 110 -27.09 -11.84 6.94
C ASP A 110 -25.73 -12.30 6.39
N LEU A 111 -25.43 -13.60 6.46
CA LEU A 111 -24.23 -14.18 5.85
C LEU A 111 -24.18 -13.96 4.34
N ASP A 112 -25.31 -14.17 3.64
CA ASP A 112 -25.43 -13.94 2.20
C ASP A 112 -25.16 -12.47 1.83
N ASN A 113 -25.74 -11.53 2.59
CA ASN A 113 -25.51 -10.11 2.38
C ASN A 113 -24.05 -9.70 2.63
N LYS A 114 -23.40 -10.28 3.66
CA LYS A 114 -21.98 -10.04 3.92
C LYS A 114 -21.10 -10.64 2.83
N LEU A 115 -21.40 -11.84 2.35
CA LEU A 115 -20.66 -12.46 1.25
C LEU A 115 -20.80 -11.64 -0.05
N ALA A 116 -21.99 -11.15 -0.36
CA ALA A 116 -22.19 -10.25 -1.49
C ALA A 116 -21.36 -8.96 -1.36
N SER A 117 -21.32 -8.37 -0.16
CA SER A 117 -20.50 -7.18 0.12
C SER A 117 -19.00 -7.48 0.01
N TYR A 118 -18.56 -8.62 0.53
CA TYR A 118 -17.18 -9.10 0.42
C TYR A 118 -16.76 -9.20 -1.06
N ASN A 119 -17.58 -9.82 -1.89
CA ASN A 119 -17.33 -9.98 -3.33
C ASN A 119 -17.33 -8.65 -4.09
N PHE A 120 -18.22 -7.73 -3.72
CA PHE A 120 -18.25 -6.39 -4.27
C PHE A 120 -16.91 -5.66 -4.06
N TYR A 121 -16.38 -5.65 -2.83
CA TYR A 121 -15.12 -4.97 -2.53
C TYR A 121 -13.90 -5.66 -3.14
N ILE A 122 -13.89 -6.99 -3.28
CA ILE A 122 -12.84 -7.69 -4.03
C ILE A 122 -12.82 -7.25 -5.49
N ASN A 123 -13.99 -7.18 -6.14
CA ASN A 123 -14.09 -6.72 -7.52
C ASN A 123 -13.67 -5.26 -7.67
N SER A 124 -14.09 -4.37 -6.75
CA SER A 124 -13.62 -2.97 -6.73
C SER A 124 -12.09 -2.89 -6.57
N ALA A 125 -11.51 -3.69 -5.67
CA ALA A 125 -10.06 -3.74 -5.48
C ALA A 125 -9.33 -4.18 -6.77
N LYS A 126 -9.90 -5.15 -7.49
CA LYS A 126 -9.41 -5.68 -8.77
C LYS A 126 -9.47 -4.63 -9.88
N GLU A 127 -10.61 -3.96 -10.05
CA GLU A 127 -10.77 -2.89 -11.05
C GLU A 127 -9.78 -1.74 -10.82
N ASN A 128 -9.58 -1.32 -9.56
CA ASN A 128 -8.61 -0.29 -9.22
C ASN A 128 -7.16 -0.77 -9.50
N LYS A 129 -6.84 -2.03 -9.21
CA LYS A 129 -5.53 -2.62 -9.53
C LYS A 129 -5.28 -2.60 -11.04
N GLU A 130 -6.24 -3.06 -11.84
CA GLU A 130 -6.14 -3.11 -13.30
C GLU A 130 -5.98 -1.69 -13.90
N ALA A 131 -6.70 -0.71 -13.35
CA ALA A 131 -6.54 0.69 -13.76
C ALA A 131 -5.12 1.24 -13.46
N ALA A 132 -4.50 0.85 -12.35
CA ALA A 132 -3.12 1.21 -12.04
C ALA A 132 -2.12 0.52 -12.97
N ASP A 133 -2.29 -0.78 -13.22
CA ASP A 133 -1.41 -1.58 -14.09
C ASP A 133 -1.40 -1.07 -15.54
N ALA A 134 -2.57 -0.65 -16.05
CA ALA A 134 -2.68 -0.05 -17.37
C ALA A 134 -1.82 1.22 -17.49
N ILE A 135 -1.75 2.03 -16.43
CA ILE A 135 -0.89 3.22 -16.40
C ILE A 135 0.58 2.81 -16.35
N TYR A 136 0.98 1.91 -15.45
CA TYR A 136 2.39 1.51 -15.35
C TYR A 136 2.95 0.82 -16.60
N SER A 137 2.09 0.29 -17.45
CA SER A 137 2.45 -0.37 -18.71
C SER A 137 2.55 0.61 -19.90
N GLY A 138 2.18 1.87 -19.72
CA GLY A 138 2.25 2.88 -20.77
C GLY A 138 3.68 3.33 -21.10
N GLU A 139 3.94 3.61 -22.37
CA GLU A 139 5.26 4.05 -22.86
C GLU A 139 5.56 5.50 -22.42
N ASN A 140 4.58 6.40 -22.53
CA ASN A 140 4.73 7.84 -22.31
C ASN A 140 4.11 8.36 -21.00
N VAL A 141 4.20 7.56 -19.94
CA VAL A 141 3.62 7.88 -18.62
C VAL A 141 4.32 9.07 -17.99
N THR A 142 3.54 10.07 -17.59
CA THR A 142 4.02 11.28 -16.90
C THR A 142 4.05 11.07 -15.37
N LYS A 143 4.63 12.02 -14.64
CA LYS A 143 4.59 12.01 -13.17
C LYS A 143 3.15 12.05 -12.63
N THR A 144 2.29 12.88 -13.23
CA THR A 144 0.87 12.98 -12.86
C THR A 144 0.13 11.66 -13.09
N ASP A 145 0.46 10.93 -14.16
CA ASP A 145 -0.10 9.61 -14.39
C ASP A 145 0.34 8.61 -13.32
N MET A 146 1.62 8.63 -12.91
CA MET A 146 2.11 7.79 -11.80
C MET A 146 1.40 8.11 -10.48
N GLU A 147 1.16 9.39 -10.19
CA GLU A 147 0.38 9.81 -9.01
C GLU A 147 -1.06 9.28 -9.07
N LYS A 148 -1.67 9.30 -10.26
CA LYS A 148 -3.00 8.74 -10.50
C LYS A 148 -3.03 7.23 -10.29
N ALA A 149 -2.04 6.49 -10.82
CA ALA A 149 -1.90 5.05 -10.60
C ALA A 149 -1.77 4.71 -9.11
N ASN A 150 -0.92 5.44 -8.38
CA ASN A 150 -0.80 5.31 -6.93
C ASN A 150 -2.13 5.62 -6.21
N GLY A 151 -2.91 6.56 -6.73
CA GLY A 151 -4.26 6.85 -6.25
C GLY A 151 -5.22 5.66 -6.35
N TYR A 152 -5.19 4.93 -7.46
CA TYR A 152 -5.95 3.70 -7.63
C TYR A 152 -5.48 2.59 -6.68
N LEU A 153 -4.18 2.36 -6.54
CA LEU A 153 -3.66 1.37 -5.58
C LEU A 153 -4.09 1.68 -4.14
N ARG A 154 -4.09 2.96 -3.73
CA ARG A 154 -4.60 3.37 -2.41
C ARG A 154 -6.10 3.12 -2.22
N ARG A 155 -6.90 3.09 -3.30
CA ARG A 155 -8.32 2.73 -3.21
C ARG A 155 -8.47 1.22 -3.08
N SER A 156 -7.74 0.47 -3.89
CA SER A 156 -7.68 -0.99 -3.80
C SER A 156 -7.28 -1.47 -2.40
N LEU A 157 -6.29 -0.84 -1.76
CA LEU A 157 -5.91 -1.16 -0.37
C LEU A 157 -7.02 -0.86 0.64
N ARG A 158 -7.80 0.21 0.47
CA ARG A 158 -8.94 0.51 1.34
C ARG A 158 -10.08 -0.49 1.17
N ASP A 159 -10.31 -0.95 -0.06
CA ASP A 159 -11.26 -2.00 -0.33
C ASP A 159 -10.81 -3.31 0.34
N ILE A 160 -9.52 -3.64 0.27
CA ILE A 160 -8.91 -4.79 0.97
C ILE A 160 -9.10 -4.69 2.50
N ASP A 161 -8.90 -3.53 3.10
CA ASP A 161 -9.14 -3.33 4.53
C ASP A 161 -10.61 -3.64 4.88
N THR A 162 -11.54 -3.19 4.03
CA THR A 162 -12.97 -3.47 4.18
C THR A 162 -13.28 -4.97 4.04
N VAL A 163 -12.69 -5.63 3.06
CA VAL A 163 -12.77 -7.10 2.86
C VAL A 163 -12.31 -7.84 4.12
N ASN A 164 -11.20 -7.42 4.73
CA ASN A 164 -10.64 -8.00 5.94
C ASN A 164 -11.55 -7.82 7.18
N ASP A 165 -12.36 -6.77 7.23
CA ASP A 165 -13.33 -6.60 8.30
C ASP A 165 -14.60 -7.43 8.06
N ILE A 166 -15.04 -7.55 6.81
CA ILE A 166 -16.20 -8.39 6.46
C ILE A 166 -15.90 -9.87 6.70
N ILE A 167 -14.71 -10.36 6.29
CA ILE A 167 -14.34 -11.77 6.51
C ILE A 167 -14.35 -12.12 8.00
N ARG A 168 -13.89 -11.22 8.88
CA ARG A 168 -13.95 -11.43 10.34
C ARG A 168 -15.39 -11.56 10.82
N GLN A 169 -16.29 -10.73 10.31
CA GLN A 169 -17.71 -10.80 10.68
C GLN A 169 -18.33 -12.12 10.24
N ILE A 170 -18.12 -12.52 8.98
CA ILE A 170 -18.60 -13.81 8.45
C ILE A 170 -18.07 -14.97 9.30
N LEU A 171 -16.76 -15.02 9.56
CA LEU A 171 -16.16 -16.10 10.36
C LEU A 171 -16.68 -16.14 11.80
N ASN A 172 -16.93 -14.99 12.42
CA ASN A 172 -17.49 -14.92 13.77
C ASN A 172 -18.93 -15.41 13.81
N GLU A 173 -19.73 -15.13 12.78
CA GLU A 173 -21.10 -15.58 12.67
C GLU A 173 -21.19 -17.08 12.38
N LEU A 174 -20.37 -17.59 11.46
CA LEU A 174 -20.25 -19.03 11.20
C LEU A 174 -19.89 -19.84 12.46
N LYS A 175 -18.98 -19.31 13.31
CA LYS A 175 -18.63 -19.94 14.60
C LYS A 175 -19.82 -20.02 15.56
N LYS A 176 -20.71 -19.02 15.56
CA LYS A 176 -21.91 -19.06 16.42
C LYS A 176 -22.82 -20.22 16.00
N TYR A 177 -23.05 -20.40 14.70
CA TYR A 177 -23.83 -21.54 14.21
C TYR A 177 -23.22 -22.89 14.56
N GLU A 178 -21.89 -23.04 14.49
CA GLU A 178 -21.21 -24.27 14.93
C GLU A 178 -21.42 -24.54 16.43
N THR A 179 -21.36 -23.50 17.25
CA THR A 179 -21.50 -23.62 18.72
C THR A 179 -22.96 -23.87 19.14
N GLU A 180 -23.91 -23.19 18.50
CA GLU A 180 -25.35 -23.33 18.76
C GLU A 180 -25.91 -24.67 18.29
N ASN A 181 -25.43 -25.19 17.14
CA ASN A 181 -25.79 -26.53 16.68
C ASN A 181 -25.12 -27.64 17.51
N GLY A 182 -23.88 -27.42 17.98
CA GLY A 182 -23.23 -28.33 18.94
C GLY A 182 -23.99 -28.46 20.26
N ASN A 183 -24.60 -27.38 20.75
CA ASN A 183 -25.42 -27.40 21.96
C ASN A 183 -26.83 -27.98 21.77
N LYS A 184 -27.37 -27.99 20.54
CA LYS A 184 -28.66 -28.66 20.23
C LYS A 184 -28.54 -30.18 20.12
N ILE A 185 -27.40 -30.69 19.69
CA ILE A 185 -27.12 -32.14 19.61
C ILE A 185 -26.76 -32.71 20.99
N GLY A 186 -26.42 -31.88 21.98
CA GLY A 186 -26.04 -32.32 23.33
C GLY A 186 -27.17 -32.83 24.24
N VAL A 187 -28.41 -32.96 23.76
CA VAL A 187 -29.54 -33.51 24.55
C VAL A 187 -29.99 -34.89 24.07
N GLU A 188 -29.64 -35.33 22.86
CA GLU A 188 -29.96 -36.67 22.38
C GLU A 188 -28.75 -37.27 21.64
N ASP A 189 -28.35 -38.47 22.07
CA ASP A 189 -27.29 -39.32 21.52
C ASP A 189 -25.83 -39.12 21.99
N ASN A 190 -25.61 -39.63 23.20
CA ASN A 190 -24.38 -40.34 23.53
C ASN A 190 -24.14 -41.51 22.56
N GLN A 191 -23.37 -41.30 21.48
CA GLN A 191 -22.52 -42.34 20.87
C GLN A 191 -21.50 -41.78 19.84
N LYS A 192 -20.28 -41.54 20.33
CA LYS A 192 -18.96 -41.69 19.69
C LYS A 192 -18.91 -42.03 18.18
N THR A 193 -18.32 -41.15 17.36
CA THR A 193 -17.19 -41.55 16.48
C THR A 193 -16.35 -40.35 16.03
N ALA A 194 -15.06 -40.61 15.90
CA ALA A 194 -13.97 -39.66 15.71
C ALA A 194 -13.77 -39.25 14.25
N LEU A 195 -13.42 -37.99 14.01
CA LEU A 195 -12.56 -37.59 12.89
C LEU A 195 -11.64 -36.44 13.35
N ASN A 196 -10.47 -36.85 13.83
CA ASN A 196 -9.30 -36.00 13.91
C ASN A 196 -8.69 -35.91 12.52
N ASN A 197 -8.52 -34.68 12.03
CA ASN A 197 -7.37 -34.17 11.28
C ASN A 197 -7.82 -33.05 10.36
N THR A 198 -7.65 -31.81 10.82
CA THR A 198 -7.31 -30.74 9.89
C THR A 198 -6.23 -29.92 10.54
N GLU A 199 -5.14 -29.82 9.80
CA GLU A 199 -3.86 -29.28 10.22
C GLU A 199 -4.01 -27.88 10.80
N ASN A 200 -3.24 -27.69 11.85
CA ASN A 200 -2.98 -26.47 12.57
C ASN A 200 -2.68 -25.32 11.59
N ILE A 201 -3.65 -24.43 11.34
CA ILE A 201 -3.39 -23.12 10.72
C ILE A 201 -2.80 -22.21 11.80
N THR A 202 -1.63 -22.60 12.29
CA THR A 202 -0.79 -21.77 13.13
C THR A 202 -0.17 -20.69 12.26
N GLY A 203 -0.58 -19.45 12.52
CA GLY A 203 0.29 -18.28 12.50
C GLY A 203 0.92 -17.92 11.16
N THR A 204 0.16 -17.27 10.29
CA THR A 204 0.73 -16.14 9.56
C THR A 204 0.34 -14.88 10.30
N ASN A 205 1.25 -14.43 11.17
CA ASN A 205 1.25 -13.08 11.68
C ASN A 205 1.22 -12.14 10.48
N PHE A 206 0.05 -11.59 10.15
CA PHE A 206 -0.01 -10.30 9.51
C PHE A 206 0.48 -9.29 10.54
N SER A 207 1.81 -9.20 10.65
CA SER A 207 2.42 -7.95 11.05
C SER A 207 1.99 -6.96 9.98
N GLY A 208 0.92 -6.23 10.26
CA GLY A 208 0.59 -4.99 9.60
C GLY A 208 1.80 -4.08 9.80
N GLY A 209 2.79 -4.25 8.92
CA GLY A 209 3.83 -3.28 8.71
C GLY A 209 3.11 -2.04 8.25
N ASN A 210 2.85 -1.16 9.21
CA ASN A 210 2.31 0.16 8.99
C ASN A 210 3.36 0.90 8.16
N SER A 211 3.39 0.68 6.85
CA SER A 211 4.15 1.50 5.92
C SER A 211 3.36 2.79 5.76
N SER A 212 3.39 3.59 6.82
CA SER A 212 3.25 5.03 6.67
C SER A 212 4.40 5.43 5.77
N ILE A 213 4.11 5.56 4.47
CA ILE A 213 4.97 6.27 3.53
C ILE A 213 4.97 7.70 4.05
N ASN A 214 5.96 8.01 4.89
CA ASN A 214 6.17 9.35 5.40
C ASN A 214 6.60 10.21 4.21
N THR A 215 5.66 10.95 3.65
CA THR A 215 5.92 12.00 2.66
C THR A 215 6.06 13.33 3.39
N ASP A 216 7.04 13.44 4.28
CA ASP A 216 7.41 14.73 4.84
C ASP A 216 8.64 15.28 4.09
N ASN A 217 8.39 16.44 3.50
CA ASN A 217 9.29 17.32 2.77
C ASN A 217 10.51 17.71 3.65
N PRO A 218 11.73 17.87 3.09
CA PRO A 218 12.90 18.19 3.90
C PRO A 218 12.94 19.70 4.19
N GLU A 219 12.71 20.10 5.45
CA GLU A 219 13.14 21.41 5.91
C GLU A 219 14.65 21.39 6.21
N SER A 220 15.34 22.17 5.39
CA SER A 220 16.62 22.82 5.64
C SER A 220 16.72 23.40 7.06
N GLY A 221 17.90 23.30 7.67
CA GLY A 221 18.30 24.26 8.70
C GLY A 221 19.34 23.73 9.67
N ASP A 222 20.51 24.33 9.63
CA ASP A 222 21.64 24.16 10.52
C ASP A 222 21.24 24.09 12.00
N ASN A 223 21.84 23.17 12.77
CA ASN A 223 21.83 23.27 14.22
C ASN A 223 23.21 23.63 14.74
N VAL A 224 23.34 24.91 15.06
CA VAL A 224 24.44 25.53 15.79
C VAL A 224 24.42 25.07 17.24
N SER A 225 25.65 24.89 17.74
CA SER A 225 26.11 24.74 19.11
C SER A 225 25.27 25.41 20.22
N TYR A 226 25.09 24.68 21.32
CA TYR A 226 24.50 25.12 22.58
C TYR A 226 25.29 26.27 23.25
N GLY A 227 24.57 27.28 23.72
CA GLY A 227 25.07 28.36 24.58
C GLY A 227 23.97 28.86 25.52
N LYS A 228 24.31 28.93 26.80
CA LYS A 228 23.46 29.13 27.99
C LYS A 228 22.76 30.51 28.10
N GLU A 229 21.75 30.47 28.98
CA GLU A 229 21.34 31.47 29.98
C GLU A 229 20.22 32.48 29.65
N LYS A 230 19.21 32.48 30.57
CA LYS A 230 18.51 33.60 31.23
C LYS A 230 17.97 34.72 30.32
N SER A 231 16.75 35.26 30.45
CA SER A 231 15.82 35.39 31.57
C SER A 231 14.77 36.42 31.14
N HIS A 232 13.53 36.30 31.65
CA HIS A 232 12.52 37.37 31.73
C HIS A 232 11.99 37.91 30.39
N SER A 233 10.79 38.48 30.24
CA SER A 233 9.55 38.64 30.99
C SER A 233 8.73 39.58 30.12
N SER A 234 7.40 39.40 30.09
CA SER A 234 6.41 40.43 29.67
C SER A 234 6.41 40.78 28.17
N GLY A 235 5.29 40.96 27.49
CA GLY A 235 3.93 41.12 27.93
C GLY A 235 3.04 41.38 26.72
N ASN A 236 1.74 41.31 26.99
CA ASN A 236 0.59 41.40 26.10
C ASN A 236 0.62 42.50 25.03
N GLY A 237 -0.10 42.27 23.94
CA GLY A 237 -0.51 43.33 23.02
C GLY A 237 -1.44 42.84 21.91
N THR A 238 -2.72 42.67 22.24
CA THR A 238 -3.84 42.62 21.28
C THR A 238 -3.90 43.91 20.44
N GLY A 239 -4.18 43.79 19.14
CA GLY A 239 -4.31 44.97 18.27
C GLY A 239 -4.83 44.64 16.88
N ASN A 240 -6.13 44.38 16.77
CA ASN A 240 -6.89 44.37 15.53
C ASN A 240 -7.05 45.80 15.01
N LEU A 241 -6.69 46.12 13.76
CA LEU A 241 -7.17 47.32 13.08
C LEU A 241 -7.35 47.09 11.57
N THR A 242 -8.58 47.38 11.15
CA THR A 242 -9.16 47.42 9.82
C THR A 242 -8.81 48.68 9.04
N ASN A 243 -9.01 48.58 7.71
CA ASN A 243 -9.33 49.64 6.73
C ASN A 243 -8.28 50.71 6.39
N LYS A 244 -7.92 50.81 5.11
CA LYS A 244 -8.62 51.69 4.15
C LYS A 244 -8.02 51.62 2.73
N LEU A 245 -8.93 51.60 1.78
CA LEU A 245 -8.78 52.05 0.39
C LEU A 245 -8.12 53.42 0.29
N GLN A 246 -7.27 53.62 -0.72
CA GLN A 246 -7.32 54.79 -1.61
C GLN A 246 -6.40 54.63 -2.83
N ASN A 247 -7.03 54.77 -4.00
CA ASN A 247 -6.56 55.09 -5.36
C ASN A 247 -5.56 54.17 -6.06
#